data_AF-A0A174BEK2-F1
#
_entry.id   AF-A0A174BEK2-F1
#
_cell.length_a   1.000
_cell.length_b   1.000
_cell.length_c   1.000
_cell.angle_alpha   90.00
_cell.angle_beta   90.00
_cell.angle_gamma   90.00
#
_symmetry.space_group_name_H-M   'P 1'
#
loop_
_entity.id
_entity.type
_entity.pdbx_description
1 polymer ?
#
loop_
_entity_poly.entity_id
_entity_poly.type
_entity_poly.pdbx_seq_one_letter_code
_entity_poly.pdbx_strand_id
1 'polypeptide(L)'
;MLNMIKMDLYRMFRTKSLYVIWIVLAVALLITTSLCKTDYDSLNEEDAVQQEQIAEPTAENMNVGMMVMLSTEPGEKVTVFDIFFANSQGKFYALFLVIFAVLFSTADISSGYIKNIGGQVGNRGSLIFSRSIALSVFMVLTMTGAFLFQAAANCIVFGELEWGNTKAILSYFVAELALHYALVLICMAIAIILKNNVISMVIAVCLTSAAV
;
A
#
# COMPACT_ATOMS: atom_id res chain seq x y z
N MET A 1 1.42 2.94 -29.60
CA MET A 1 1.13 2.88 -28.15
C MET A 1 1.89 1.79 -27.41
N LEU A 2 1.86 0.52 -27.83
CA LEU A 2 2.55 -0.58 -27.13
C LEU A 2 4.06 -0.35 -26.92
N ASN A 3 4.78 0.21 -27.90
CA ASN A 3 6.21 0.54 -27.72
C ASN A 3 6.45 1.59 -26.64
N MET A 4 5.54 2.55 -26.46
CA MET A 4 5.65 3.54 -25.37
C MET A 4 5.38 2.91 -24.01
N ILE A 5 4.37 2.02 -23.92
CA ILE A 5 4.09 1.25 -22.71
C ILE A 5 5.33 0.42 -22.33
N LYS A 6 5.93 -0.31 -23.29
CA LYS A 6 7.16 -1.06 -23.05
C LYS A 6 8.31 -0.18 -22.58
N MET A 7 8.47 1.01 -23.15
CA MET A 7 9.49 1.97 -22.74
C MET A 7 9.26 2.46 -21.30
N ASP A 8 8.03 2.87 -20.96
CA ASP A 8 7.68 3.32 -19.61
C ASP A 8 7.83 2.21 -18.58
N LEU A 9 7.40 0.97 -18.88
CA LEU A 9 7.60 -0.20 -18.01
C LEU A 9 9.10 -0.51 -17.83
N TYR A 10 9.86 -0.55 -18.93
CA TYR A 10 11.30 -0.83 -18.86
C TYR A 10 12.02 0.22 -18.01
N ARG A 11 11.69 1.50 -18.18
CA ARG A 11 12.22 2.58 -17.35
C ARG A 11 11.81 2.38 -15.89
N MET A 12 10.55 2.06 -15.63
CA MET A 12 9.99 1.85 -14.30
C MET A 12 10.72 0.77 -13.52
N PHE A 13 11.00 -0.39 -14.12
CA PHE A 13 11.76 -1.46 -13.45
C PHE A 13 13.24 -1.12 -13.26
N ARG A 14 13.78 -0.13 -13.96
CA ARG A 14 15.19 0.26 -13.85
C ARG A 14 15.41 1.45 -12.90
N THR A 15 14.35 2.09 -12.41
CA THR A 15 14.51 3.22 -11.48
C THR A 15 14.89 2.72 -10.10
N LYS A 16 15.88 3.38 -9.48
CA LYS A 16 16.29 3.09 -8.10
C LYS A 16 15.14 3.31 -7.10
N SER A 17 14.24 4.25 -7.38
CA SER A 17 13.10 4.58 -6.51
C SER A 17 12.14 3.41 -6.33
N LEU A 18 11.94 2.56 -7.34
CA LEU A 18 11.07 1.38 -7.22
C LEU A 18 11.63 0.42 -6.16
N TYR A 19 12.92 0.09 -6.27
CA TYR A 19 13.58 -0.84 -5.34
C TYR A 19 13.65 -0.28 -3.92
N VAL A 20 13.94 1.02 -3.77
CA VAL A 20 13.96 1.66 -2.44
C VAL A 20 12.57 1.57 -1.79
N ILE A 21 11.50 1.86 -2.53
CA ILE A 21 10.14 1.77 -2.00
C ILE A 21 9.78 0.34 -1.61
N TRP A 22 10.12 -0.65 -2.44
CA TRP A 22 9.85 -2.05 -2.11
C TRP A 22 10.64 -2.55 -0.89
N ILE A 23 11.89 -2.14 -0.73
CA ILE A 23 12.71 -2.49 0.44
C ILE A 23 12.12 -1.85 1.70
N VAL A 24 11.81 -0.54 1.66
CA VAL A 24 11.22 0.16 2.81
C VAL A 24 9.85 -0.43 3.15
N LEU A 25 9.03 -0.75 2.16
CA LEU A 25 7.75 -1.41 2.34
C LEU A 25 7.93 -2.78 3.01
N ALA A 26 8.84 -3.61 2.52
CA ALA A 26 9.11 -4.94 3.08
C ALA A 26 9.58 -4.86 4.54
N VAL A 27 10.52 -3.95 4.85
CA VAL A 27 11.00 -3.74 6.23
C VAL A 27 9.86 -3.30 7.14
N ALA A 28 9.03 -2.36 6.68
CA ALA A 28 7.92 -1.88 7.48
C ALA A 28 6.85 -2.96 7.70
N LEU A 29 6.57 -3.80 6.70
CA LEU A 29 5.68 -4.96 6.86
C LEU A 29 6.22 -5.97 7.87
N LEU A 30 7.53 -6.23 7.88
CA LEU A 30 8.14 -7.08 8.92
C LEU A 30 7.99 -6.46 10.32
N ILE A 31 8.18 -5.14 10.44
CA ILE A 31 8.00 -4.43 11.71
C ILE A 31 6.54 -4.51 12.16
N THR A 32 5.57 -4.22 11.30
CA THR A 32 4.15 -4.27 11.67
C THR A 32 3.71 -5.68 12.04
N THR A 33 4.19 -6.70 11.32
CA THR A 33 3.94 -8.11 11.67
C THR A 33 4.53 -8.47 13.03
N SER A 34 5.75 -8.00 13.33
CA SER A 34 6.40 -8.27 14.61
C SER A 34 5.71 -7.56 15.77
N LEU A 35 5.28 -6.30 15.58
CA LEU A 35 4.48 -5.57 16.56
C LEU A 35 3.13 -6.25 16.78
N CYS A 36 2.47 -6.71 15.73
CA CYS A 36 1.22 -7.45 15.83
C CYS A 36 1.38 -8.75 16.63
N LYS A 37 2.54 -9.43 16.53
CA LYS A 37 2.86 -10.56 17.41
C LYS A 37 3.04 -10.13 18.87
N THR A 38 3.78 -9.07 19.14
CA THR A 38 3.96 -8.55 20.51
C THR A 38 2.62 -8.18 21.14
N ASP A 39 1.74 -7.51 20.38
CA ASP A 39 0.40 -7.15 20.84
C ASP A 39 -0.45 -8.40 21.08
N TYR A 40 -0.39 -9.40 20.18
CA TYR A 40 -1.10 -10.68 20.36
C TYR A 40 -0.60 -11.49 21.57
N ASP A 41 0.72 -11.53 21.79
CA ASP A 41 1.33 -12.20 22.93
C ASP A 41 0.95 -11.48 24.25
N SER A 42 0.88 -10.14 24.25
CA SER A 42 0.42 -9.36 25.40
C SER A 42 -1.07 -9.52 25.69
N LEU A 43 -1.92 -9.64 24.66
CA LEU A 43 -3.34 -9.93 24.82
C LEU A 43 -3.58 -11.35 25.37
N ASN A 44 -2.78 -12.33 24.96
CA ASN A 44 -2.83 -13.67 25.55
C ASN A 44 -2.33 -13.69 27.01
N GLU A 45 -1.35 -12.86 27.38
CA GLU A 45 -0.94 -12.70 28.79
C GLU A 45 -2.00 -11.95 29.62
N GLU A 46 -2.68 -10.94 29.06
CA GLU A 46 -3.79 -10.26 29.72
C GLU A 46 -5.03 -11.16 29.84
N ASP A 47 -5.32 -12.02 28.87
CA ASP A 47 -6.40 -13.03 28.95
C ASP A 47 -6.09 -14.13 29.98
N ALA A 48 -4.82 -14.53 30.14
CA ALA A 48 -4.40 -15.44 31.21
C ALA A 48 -4.59 -14.82 32.61
N VAL A 49 -4.48 -13.48 32.73
CA VAL A 49 -4.72 -12.74 33.97
C VAL A 49 -6.20 -12.42 34.17
N GLN A 50 -6.97 -12.20 33.09
CA GLN A 50 -8.41 -11.95 33.14
C GLN A 50 -9.24 -13.22 33.38
N GLN A 51 -8.73 -14.40 33.08
CA GLN A 51 -9.42 -15.66 33.40
C GLN A 51 -9.54 -15.93 34.92
N GLU A 52 -8.82 -15.20 35.79
CA GLU A 52 -8.99 -15.23 37.25
C GLU A 52 -9.96 -14.17 37.81
N GLN A 53 -10.41 -13.18 37.04
CA GLN A 53 -11.26 -12.11 37.58
C GLN A 53 -12.46 -11.81 36.68
N ILE A 54 -13.47 -12.69 36.80
CA ILE A 54 -14.86 -12.36 36.50
C ILE A 54 -15.29 -11.24 37.47
N ALA A 55 -15.32 -9.98 37.02
CA ALA A 55 -16.31 -8.97 37.44
C ALA A 55 -16.11 -7.60 36.77
N GLU A 56 -17.15 -7.20 36.04
CA GLU A 56 -17.64 -5.83 35.81
C GLU A 56 -16.97 -4.91 34.78
N PRO A 57 -17.80 -4.20 33.97
CA PRO A 57 -17.36 -3.39 32.84
C PRO A 57 -17.05 -1.97 33.30
N THR A 58 -15.99 -1.36 32.77
CA THR A 58 -15.87 0.10 32.83
C THR A 58 -15.33 0.65 31.52
N ALA A 59 -16.10 1.58 30.95
CA ALA A 59 -15.71 2.51 29.91
C ALA A 59 -14.45 3.30 30.35
N GLU A 60 -13.74 3.96 29.42
CA GLU A 60 -12.64 4.84 29.88
C GLU A 60 -11.49 5.25 28.95
N ASN A 61 -11.23 4.68 27.77
CA ASN A 61 -9.89 4.89 27.17
C ASN A 61 -9.92 5.48 25.74
N MET A 62 -9.92 6.82 25.67
CA MET A 62 -9.49 7.58 24.50
C MET A 62 -8.01 7.31 24.21
N ASN A 63 -7.71 6.41 23.27
CA ASN A 63 -6.36 6.21 22.76
C ASN A 63 -6.17 7.03 21.47
N VAL A 64 -5.35 8.09 21.56
CA VAL A 64 -4.86 8.87 20.41
C VAL A 64 -3.64 8.15 19.86
N GLY A 65 -3.90 7.09 19.11
CA GLY A 65 -2.92 6.26 18.40
C GLY A 65 -3.69 5.43 17.40
N MET A 66 -3.09 5.13 16.24
CA MET A 66 -3.75 4.42 15.13
C MET A 66 -4.35 3.10 15.62
N MET A 67 -5.64 3.12 15.94
CA MET A 67 -6.35 1.96 16.45
C MET A 67 -6.71 1.09 15.25
N VAL A 68 -5.89 0.09 15.00
CA VAL A 68 -6.18 -0.94 14.01
C VAL A 68 -6.99 -2.01 14.72
N MET A 69 -8.31 -1.87 14.68
CA MET A 69 -9.24 -2.86 15.21
C MET A 69 -9.19 -4.11 14.30
N LEU A 70 -8.67 -5.21 14.84
CA LEU A 70 -8.84 -6.54 14.26
C LEU A 70 -10.35 -6.86 14.24
N SER A 71 -10.87 -7.37 13.11
CA SER A 71 -12.28 -7.81 12.99
C SER A 71 -12.51 -9.21 13.56
N THR A 72 -11.64 -9.67 14.47
CA THR A 72 -11.63 -11.04 14.98
C THR A 72 -12.14 -11.06 16.42
N GLU A 73 -13.02 -12.01 16.74
CA GLU A 73 -13.47 -12.26 18.10
C GLU A 73 -12.31 -12.75 19.00
N PRO A 74 -12.33 -12.46 20.31
CA PRO A 74 -11.27 -12.85 21.23
C PRO A 74 -11.16 -14.39 21.26
N GLY A 75 -9.98 -14.92 20.95
CA GLY A 75 -9.68 -16.36 20.97
C GLY A 75 -9.50 -17.06 19.61
N GLU A 76 -9.60 -16.35 18.48
CA GLU A 76 -9.30 -16.91 17.15
C GLU A 76 -7.91 -16.49 16.63
N LYS A 77 -7.26 -17.38 15.87
CA LYS A 77 -5.86 -17.23 15.43
C LYS A 77 -5.74 -16.12 14.38
N VAL A 78 -4.64 -15.35 14.44
CA VAL A 78 -4.40 -14.23 13.52
C VAL A 78 -4.22 -14.72 12.09
N THR A 79 -5.20 -14.44 11.22
CA THR A 79 -5.11 -14.83 9.81
C THR A 79 -4.23 -13.85 9.02
N VAL A 80 -3.63 -14.34 7.92
CA VAL A 80 -2.88 -13.48 6.98
C VAL A 80 -3.75 -12.34 6.44
N PHE A 81 -5.06 -12.62 6.31
CA PHE A 81 -6.02 -11.65 5.84
C PHE A 81 -6.25 -10.52 6.84
N ASP A 82 -6.32 -10.80 8.13
CA ASP A 82 -6.58 -9.76 9.14
C ASP A 82 -5.40 -8.79 9.24
N ILE A 83 -4.16 -9.29 9.17
CA ILE A 83 -2.98 -8.42 9.15
C ILE A 83 -2.91 -7.62 7.84
N PHE A 84 -3.28 -8.22 6.70
CA PHE A 84 -3.34 -7.49 5.43
C PHE A 84 -4.42 -6.41 5.44
N PHE A 85 -5.61 -6.74 5.95
CA PHE A 85 -6.75 -5.83 6.11
C PHE A 85 -6.42 -4.69 7.08
N ALA A 86 -5.77 -4.98 8.21
CA ALA A 86 -5.23 -4.02 9.16
C ALA A 86 -4.26 -3.02 8.50
N ASN A 87 -3.28 -3.50 7.74
CA ASN A 87 -2.31 -2.64 7.05
C ASN A 87 -2.94 -1.84 5.89
N SER A 88 -3.92 -2.43 5.21
CA SER A 88 -4.74 -1.79 4.18
C SER A 88 -5.57 -0.65 4.78
N GLN A 89 -6.23 -0.89 5.91
CA GLN A 89 -7.02 0.10 6.66
C GLN A 89 -6.13 1.22 7.23
N GLY A 90 -4.91 0.88 7.66
CA GLY A 90 -3.88 1.84 8.06
C GLY A 90 -3.34 2.72 6.93
N LYS A 91 -3.87 2.58 5.70
CA LYS A 91 -3.50 3.36 4.50
C LYS A 91 -2.03 3.26 4.13
N PHE A 92 -1.36 2.24 4.65
CA PHE A 92 0.09 2.12 4.56
C PHE A 92 0.53 1.91 3.11
N TYR A 93 -0.15 1.00 2.39
CA TYR A 93 0.11 0.74 0.98
C TYR A 93 -0.21 1.94 0.08
N ALA A 94 -1.32 2.63 0.35
CA ALA A 94 -1.75 3.81 -0.41
C ALA A 94 -0.66 4.90 -0.44
N LEU A 95 0.00 5.14 0.69
CA LEU A 95 1.05 6.16 0.81
C LEU A 95 2.24 5.85 -0.11
N PHE A 96 2.78 4.63 -0.10
CA PHE A 96 3.90 4.27 -0.97
C PHE A 96 3.53 4.27 -2.45
N LEU A 97 2.33 3.79 -2.78
CA LEU A 97 1.81 3.78 -4.14
C LEU A 97 1.73 5.20 -4.71
N VAL A 98 1.20 6.13 -3.92
CA VAL A 98 1.05 7.54 -4.32
C VAL A 98 2.39 8.26 -4.42
N ILE A 99 3.32 8.03 -3.48
CA ILE A 99 4.68 8.59 -3.56
C ILE A 99 5.37 8.16 -4.85
N PHE A 100 5.31 6.85 -5.17
CA PHE A 100 5.90 6.35 -6.42
C PHE A 100 5.22 6.96 -7.65
N ALA A 101 3.88 7.06 -7.64
CA ALA A 101 3.12 7.62 -8.74
C ALA A 101 3.56 9.05 -9.06
N VAL A 102 3.75 9.90 -8.04
CA VAL A 102 4.24 11.27 -8.21
C VAL A 102 5.67 11.30 -8.73
N LEU A 103 6.58 10.51 -8.14
CA LEU A 103 7.98 10.45 -8.56
C LEU A 103 8.14 9.99 -10.01
N PHE A 104 7.42 8.93 -10.39
CA PHE A 104 7.49 8.37 -11.75
C PHE A 104 6.86 9.32 -12.77
N SER A 105 5.72 9.93 -12.44
CA SER A 105 5.00 10.81 -13.38
C SER A 105 5.73 12.11 -13.66
N THR A 106 6.51 12.58 -12.69
CA THR A 106 7.26 13.85 -12.81
C THR A 106 8.71 13.67 -13.26
N ALA A 107 9.28 12.46 -13.22
CA ALA A 107 10.66 12.18 -13.61
C ALA A 107 11.04 12.69 -15.01
N ASP A 108 10.09 12.63 -15.96
CA ASP A 108 10.31 13.11 -17.33
C ASP A 108 10.22 14.64 -17.46
N ILE A 109 9.46 15.27 -16.57
CA ILE A 109 9.30 16.73 -16.53
C ILE A 109 10.54 17.34 -15.88
N SER A 110 10.99 16.77 -14.76
CA SER A 110 12.16 17.26 -14.01
C SER A 110 13.48 17.05 -14.77
N SER A 111 13.62 15.94 -15.50
CA SER A 111 14.83 15.66 -16.31
C SER A 111 14.86 16.41 -17.66
N GLY A 112 13.76 17.06 -18.05
CA GLY A 112 13.61 17.65 -19.38
C GLY A 112 13.50 16.62 -20.52
N TYR A 113 13.51 15.31 -20.21
CA TYR A 113 13.38 14.22 -21.17
C TYR A 113 12.07 14.28 -21.97
N ILE A 114 11.03 14.91 -21.41
CA ILE A 114 9.78 15.20 -22.10
C ILE A 114 9.97 15.96 -23.43
N LYS A 115 11.04 16.77 -23.57
CA LYS A 115 11.35 17.47 -24.84
C LYS A 115 11.84 16.51 -25.93
N ASN A 116 12.56 15.46 -25.55
CA ASN A 116 13.09 14.46 -26.48
C ASN A 116 11.99 13.50 -26.97
N ILE A 117 11.06 13.14 -26.08
CA ILE A 117 9.95 12.24 -26.40
C ILE A 117 8.76 13.00 -27.02
N GLY A 118 8.49 14.23 -26.59
CA GLY A 118 7.33 15.00 -27.04
C GLY A 118 7.37 15.41 -28.52
N GLY A 119 8.57 15.45 -29.14
CA GLY A 119 8.73 15.67 -30.58
C GLY A 119 8.59 14.40 -31.42
N GLN A 120 8.76 13.21 -30.82
CA GLN A 120 8.66 11.92 -31.51
C GLN A 120 7.24 11.33 -31.48
N VAL A 121 6.39 11.81 -30.57
CA VAL A 121 5.05 11.25 -30.35
C VAL A 121 4.00 12.23 -30.88
N GLY A 122 3.23 11.81 -31.89
CA GLY A 122 2.23 12.64 -32.55
C GLY A 122 1.06 13.09 -31.66
N ASN A 123 0.82 12.44 -30.51
CA ASN A 123 -0.21 12.85 -29.56
C ASN A 123 0.30 12.82 -28.11
N ARG A 124 0.29 13.97 -27.44
CA ARG A 124 0.71 14.12 -26.03
C ARG A 124 -0.14 13.29 -25.07
N GLY A 125 -1.40 13.02 -25.41
CA GLY A 125 -2.28 12.16 -24.61
C GLY A 125 -1.81 10.70 -24.55
N SER A 126 -1.11 10.22 -25.57
CA SER A 126 -0.57 8.86 -25.57
C SER A 126 0.48 8.65 -24.48
N LEU A 127 1.19 9.70 -24.06
CA LEU A 127 2.20 9.65 -23.00
C LEU A 127 1.56 9.53 -21.61
N ILE A 128 0.42 10.18 -21.42
CA ILE A 128 -0.35 10.08 -20.18
C ILE A 128 -0.93 8.67 -20.07
N PHE A 129 -1.49 8.14 -21.17
CA PHE A 129 -2.06 6.80 -21.18
C PHE A 129 -1.02 5.68 -21.00
N SER A 130 0.17 5.80 -21.58
CA SER A 130 1.22 4.80 -21.36
C SER A 130 1.70 4.77 -19.91
N ARG A 131 1.81 5.95 -19.28
CA ARG A 131 2.16 6.06 -17.87
C ARG A 131 1.09 5.52 -16.92
N SER A 132 -0.20 5.77 -17.20
CA SER A 132 -1.28 5.22 -16.37
C SER A 132 -1.26 3.68 -16.38
N ILE A 133 -0.97 3.07 -17.54
CA ILE A 133 -0.80 1.62 -17.64
C ILE A 133 0.42 1.13 -16.85
N ALA A 134 1.56 1.82 -16.96
CA ALA A 134 2.75 1.47 -16.19
C ALA A 134 2.48 1.51 -14.67
N LEU A 135 1.80 2.57 -14.20
CA LEU A 135 1.41 2.69 -12.79
C LEU A 135 0.42 1.63 -12.35
N SER A 136 -0.52 1.22 -13.21
CA SER A 136 -1.43 0.09 -12.94
C SER A 136 -0.65 -1.20 -12.71
N VAL A 137 0.33 -1.50 -13.58
CA VAL A 137 1.19 -2.68 -13.44
C VAL A 137 2.00 -2.63 -12.14
N PHE A 138 2.58 -1.47 -11.81
CA PHE A 138 3.30 -1.29 -10.55
C PHE A 138 2.41 -1.51 -9.33
N MET A 139 1.19 -0.98 -9.35
CA MET A 139 0.23 -1.12 -8.26
C MET A 139 -0.13 -2.59 -8.03
N VAL A 140 -0.49 -3.31 -9.09
CA VAL A 140 -0.83 -4.75 -8.99
C VAL A 140 0.36 -5.53 -8.46
N LEU A 141 1.57 -5.31 -8.98
CA LEU A 141 2.78 -5.98 -8.51
C LEU A 141 3.09 -5.67 -7.05
N THR A 142 2.93 -4.42 -6.62
CA THR A 142 3.22 -4.00 -5.25
C THR A 142 2.21 -4.57 -4.26
N MET A 143 0.91 -4.53 -4.59
CA MET A 143 -0.14 -5.09 -3.73
C MET A 143 -0.07 -6.61 -3.64
N THR A 144 0.08 -7.30 -4.77
CA THR A 144 0.24 -8.76 -4.78
C THR A 144 1.56 -9.17 -4.11
N GLY A 145 2.64 -8.45 -4.36
CA GLY A 145 3.94 -8.69 -3.73
C GLY A 145 3.89 -8.49 -2.22
N ALA A 146 3.25 -7.42 -1.75
CA ALA A 146 3.03 -7.16 -0.33
C ALA A 146 2.20 -8.26 0.31
N PHE A 147 1.11 -8.69 -0.32
CA PHE A 147 0.27 -9.79 0.18
C PHE A 147 1.06 -11.11 0.32
N LEU A 148 1.83 -11.48 -0.71
CA LEU A 148 2.66 -12.69 -0.67
C LEU A 148 3.78 -12.60 0.37
N PHE A 149 4.42 -11.43 0.50
CA PHE A 149 5.45 -11.20 1.50
C PHE A 149 4.86 -11.25 2.91
N GLN A 150 3.67 -10.70 3.11
CA GLN A 150 2.93 -10.76 4.37
C GLN A 150 2.58 -12.19 4.75
N ALA A 151 2.14 -13.01 3.78
CA ALA A 151 1.89 -14.44 4.00
C ALA A 151 3.17 -15.18 4.42
N ALA A 152 4.30 -14.90 3.77
CA ALA A 152 5.59 -15.49 4.14
C ALA A 152 6.07 -15.02 5.52
N ALA A 153 5.94 -13.73 5.84
CA ALA A 153 6.27 -13.18 7.15
C ALA A 153 5.42 -13.82 8.25
N ASN A 154 4.12 -13.99 8.02
CA ASN A 154 3.22 -14.65 8.97
C ASN A 154 3.64 -16.12 9.19
N CYS A 155 4.01 -16.83 8.13
CA CYS A 155 4.55 -18.19 8.22
C CYS A 155 5.77 -18.29 9.13
N ILE A 156 6.69 -17.33 9.03
CA ILE A 156 7.95 -17.33 9.80
C ILE A 156 7.70 -16.94 11.26
N VAL A 157 6.79 -15.98 11.49
CA VAL A 157 6.59 -15.36 12.80
C VAL A 157 5.61 -16.16 13.68
N PHE A 158 4.57 -16.75 13.09
CA PHE A 158 3.53 -17.50 13.81
C PHE A 158 3.56 -19.02 13.58
N GLY A 159 4.27 -19.52 12.56
CA GLY A 159 4.48 -20.96 12.34
C GLY A 159 3.28 -21.75 11.79
N GLU A 160 2.07 -21.17 11.79
CA GLU A 160 0.86 -21.74 11.19
C GLU A 160 0.27 -20.76 10.17
N LEU A 161 -0.29 -21.28 9.08
CA LEU A 161 -0.72 -20.46 7.94
C LEU A 161 -2.20 -20.68 7.64
N GLU A 162 -3.05 -19.87 8.28
CA GLU A 162 -4.47 -19.84 8.01
C GLU A 162 -4.79 -18.73 7.00
N TRP A 163 -5.22 -19.17 5.81
CA TRP A 163 -5.51 -18.29 4.68
C TRP A 163 -6.86 -17.56 4.80
N GLY A 164 -7.73 -17.93 5.74
CA GLY A 164 -9.09 -17.39 5.84
C GLY A 164 -9.99 -17.71 4.62
N ASN A 165 -11.10 -16.98 4.48
CA ASN A 165 -12.06 -17.19 3.38
C ASN A 165 -11.58 -16.60 2.05
N THR A 166 -10.99 -17.45 1.22
CA THR A 166 -10.42 -17.10 -0.11
C THR A 166 -11.34 -16.28 -1.03
N LYS A 167 -12.66 -16.46 -0.98
CA LYS A 167 -13.61 -15.68 -1.81
C LYS A 167 -13.75 -14.24 -1.34
N ALA A 168 -13.84 -14.03 -0.02
CA ALA A 168 -13.95 -12.69 0.57
C ALA A 168 -12.66 -11.89 0.33
N ILE A 169 -11.50 -12.56 0.47
CA ILE A 169 -10.17 -11.99 0.20
C ILE A 169 -10.08 -11.49 -1.23
N LEU A 170 -10.49 -12.30 -2.21
CA LEU A 170 -10.42 -11.91 -3.61
C LEU A 170 -11.31 -10.70 -3.91
N SER A 171 -12.54 -10.69 -3.38
CA SER A 171 -13.45 -9.54 -3.58
C SER A 171 -12.92 -8.25 -2.95
N TYR A 172 -12.35 -8.34 -1.74
CA TYR A 172 -11.74 -7.21 -1.06
C TYR A 172 -10.53 -6.70 -1.82
N PHE A 173 -9.61 -7.59 -2.21
CA PHE A 173 -8.40 -7.26 -2.94
C PHE A 173 -8.71 -6.55 -4.28
N VAL A 174 -9.74 -6.99 -5.01
CA VAL A 174 -10.15 -6.33 -6.26
C VAL A 174 -10.76 -4.95 -6.01
N ALA A 175 -11.62 -4.81 -5.00
CA ALA A 175 -12.19 -3.51 -4.63
C ALA A 175 -11.12 -2.52 -4.19
N GLU A 176 -10.16 -2.98 -3.39
CA GLU A 176 -9.04 -2.20 -2.92
C GLU A 176 -8.12 -1.76 -4.07
N LEU A 177 -7.79 -2.67 -5.00
CA LEU A 177 -7.04 -2.34 -6.21
C LEU A 177 -7.74 -1.25 -7.03
N ALA A 178 -9.07 -1.31 -7.17
CA ALA A 178 -9.82 -0.31 -7.91
C ALA A 178 -9.74 1.09 -7.25
N LEU A 179 -9.88 1.15 -5.92
CA LEU A 179 -9.78 2.40 -5.16
C LEU A 179 -8.37 2.99 -5.23
N HIS A 180 -7.34 2.18 -5.03
CA HIS A 180 -5.95 2.62 -5.10
C HIS A 180 -5.59 3.08 -6.52
N TYR A 181 -6.13 2.42 -7.54
CA TYR A 181 -5.91 2.82 -8.92
C TYR A 181 -6.50 4.21 -9.19
N ALA A 182 -7.73 4.46 -8.74
CA ALA A 182 -8.36 5.78 -8.86
C ALA A 182 -7.54 6.87 -8.17
N LEU A 183 -7.07 6.61 -6.95
CA LEU A 183 -6.23 7.54 -6.18
C LEU A 183 -4.90 7.84 -6.91
N VAL A 184 -4.23 6.81 -7.42
CA VAL A 184 -2.98 6.93 -8.18
C VAL A 184 -3.17 7.77 -9.45
N LEU A 185 -4.28 7.59 -10.18
CA LEU A 185 -4.59 8.40 -11.36
C LEU A 185 -4.83 9.88 -11.02
N ILE A 186 -5.55 10.16 -9.93
CA ILE A 186 -5.77 11.53 -9.45
C ILE A 186 -4.44 12.19 -9.08
N CYS A 187 -3.59 11.50 -8.31
CA CYS A 187 -2.28 12.01 -7.92
C CYS A 187 -1.35 12.23 -9.11
N MET A 188 -1.36 11.32 -10.09
CA MET A 188 -0.64 11.47 -11.35
C MET A 188 -1.11 12.72 -12.12
N ALA A 189 -2.42 12.92 -12.23
CA ALA A 189 -2.99 14.07 -12.94
C ALA A 189 -2.55 15.39 -12.28
N ILE A 190 -2.66 15.49 -10.96
CA ILE A 190 -2.19 16.64 -10.18
C ILE A 190 -0.69 16.88 -10.42
N ALA A 191 0.12 15.83 -10.35
CA ALA A 191 1.57 15.92 -10.52
C ALA A 191 1.98 16.44 -11.92
N ILE A 192 1.26 16.02 -12.97
CA ILE A 192 1.49 16.48 -14.34
C ILE A 192 1.07 17.94 -14.52
N ILE A 193 -0.02 18.37 -13.89
CA ILE A 193 -0.53 19.75 -13.98
C ILE A 193 0.40 20.72 -13.26
N LEU A 194 0.80 20.39 -12.03
CA LEU A 194 1.60 21.28 -11.19
C LEU A 194 3.05 21.40 -11.65
N LYS A 195 3.60 20.37 -12.33
CA LYS A 195 4.99 20.32 -12.82
C LYS A 195 6.05 20.57 -11.74
N ASN A 196 5.68 20.47 -10.45
CA ASN A 196 6.57 20.64 -9.31
C ASN A 196 6.46 19.41 -8.41
N ASN A 197 7.57 18.68 -8.28
CA ASN A 197 7.62 17.41 -7.58
C ASN A 197 7.30 17.56 -6.08
N VAL A 198 7.76 18.65 -5.45
CA VAL A 198 7.61 18.85 -4.00
C VAL A 198 6.16 19.13 -3.66
N ILE A 199 5.55 20.11 -4.33
CA ILE A 199 4.15 20.50 -4.08
C ILE A 199 3.22 19.33 -4.41
N SER A 200 3.48 18.63 -5.52
CA SER A 200 2.68 17.46 -5.91
C SER A 200 2.77 16.33 -4.89
N MET A 201 3.96 16.08 -4.32
CA MET A 201 4.15 15.06 -3.29
C MET A 201 3.41 15.42 -2.00
N VAL A 202 3.48 16.68 -1.54
CA VAL A 202 2.77 17.13 -0.34
C VAL A 202 1.25 16.97 -0.51
N ILE A 203 0.69 17.44 -1.62
CA ILE A 203 -0.74 17.32 -1.89
C ILE A 203 -1.17 15.85 -1.95
N ALA A 204 -0.36 15.01 -2.61
CA ALA A 204 -0.68 13.60 -2.75
C ALA A 204 -0.68 12.87 -1.40
N VAL A 205 0.25 13.21 -0.50
CA VAL A 205 0.25 12.69 0.89
C VAL A 205 -0.97 13.21 1.68
N CYS A 206 -1.32 14.49 1.55
CA CYS A 206 -2.53 15.02 2.18
C CYS A 206 -3.81 14.36 1.65
N LEU A 207 -3.86 14.02 0.35
CA LEU A 207 -4.98 13.30 -0.22
C LEU A 207 -5.06 11.86 0.28
N THR A 208 -3.92 11.18 0.48
CA THR A 208 -3.92 9.82 1.06
C THR A 208 -4.40 9.80 2.51
N SER A 209 -4.15 10.85 3.29
CA SER A 209 -4.67 10.90 4.66
C SER A 209 -6.16 11.23 4.70
N ALA A 210 -6.64 12.08 3.79
CA ALA A 210 -8.04 12.53 3.74
C ALA A 210 -9.00 11.59 2.98
N ALA A 211 -8.52 10.85 1.98
CA ALA A 211 -9.32 9.94 1.19
C ALA A 211 -9.05 8.48 1.63
N VAL A 212 -10.12 7.67 1.68
CA VAL A 212 -10.22 6.28 2.17
C VAL A 212 -10.57 6.18 3.64
#